data_AF-A0A7Y4ZB61-F1
#
_entry.id   AF-A0A7Y4ZB61-F1
#
_cell.length_a   1.000
_cell.length_b   1.000
_cell.length_c   1.000
_cell.angle_alpha   90.00
_cell.angle_beta   90.00
_cell.angle_gamma   90.00
#
_symmetry.space_group_name_H-M   'P 1'
#
loop_
_entity.id
_entity.type
_entity.pdbx_description
1 polymer ?
#
loop_
_entity_poly.entity_id
_entity_poly.type
_entity_poly.pdbx_seq_one_letter_code
_entity_poly.pdbx_strand_id
1 'polypeptide(L)' 'MNISKSIIVSCAIALLAGCTTAGPYVTNISSDGANGLNIEKCKVELNAFLGVVNTGDCSSSSLKLTNPTR' A
#
# COMPACT_ATOMS: atom_id res chain seq x y z
N MET A 1 40.32 8.67 6.27
CA MET A 1 39.19 7.71 6.10
C MET A 1 38.78 7.76 4.64
N ASN A 2 39.30 6.84 3.84
CA ASN A 2 39.16 6.91 2.37
C ASN A 2 37.95 6.07 1.99
N ILE A 3 36.77 6.66 2.16
CA ILE A 3 35.54 6.05 1.68
C ILE A 3 35.66 5.86 0.16
N SER A 4 35.59 4.60 -0.27
CA SER A 4 35.65 4.24 -1.67
C SER A 4 34.42 4.78 -2.38
N LYS A 5 34.63 5.41 -3.55
CA LYS A 5 33.56 6.08 -4.33
C LYS A 5 32.34 5.17 -4.56
N SER A 6 32.56 3.86 -4.70
CA SER A 6 31.49 2.87 -4.83
C SER A 6 30.55 2.78 -3.62
N ILE A 7 31.04 2.99 -2.40
CA ILE A 7 30.20 2.97 -1.19
C ILE A 7 29.27 4.18 -1.17
N ILE A 8 29.75 5.36 -1.57
CA ILE A 8 28.93 6.57 -1.66
C ILE A 8 27.80 6.38 -2.67
N VAL A 9 28.13 5.83 -3.85
CA VAL A 9 27.14 5.57 -4.91
C VAL A 9 26.09 4.55 -4.46
N SER A 10 26.51 3.46 -3.79
CA SER A 10 25.58 2.46 -3.28
C SER A 10 24.62 3.01 -2.22
N CYS A 11 25.10 3.85 -1.30
CA CYS A 11 24.25 4.52 -0.31
C CYS A 11 23.26 5.49 -0.96
N ALA A 12 23.69 6.25 -1.97
CA ALA A 12 22.80 7.17 -2.68
C ALA A 12 21.66 6.45 -3.40
N ILE A 13 21.95 5.30 -4.02
CA ILE A 13 20.92 4.48 -4.69
C ILE A 13 19.95 3.87 -3.68
N ALA A 14 20.45 3.40 -2.53
CA ALA A 14 19.61 2.85 -1.46
C ALA A 14 18.66 3.89 -0.86
N LEU A 15 19.08 5.15 -0.75
CA LEU A 15 18.24 6.25 -0.26
C LEU A 15 17.12 6.62 -1.25
N LEU A 16 17.36 6.46 -2.57
CA LEU A 16 16.33 6.66 -3.60
C LEU A 16 15.38 5.46 -3.72
N ALA A 17 15.78 4.28 -3.25
CA ALA A 17 14.98 3.05 -3.26
C ALA A 17 14.12 2.86 -2.00
N GLY A 18 13.98 3.89 -1.15
CA GLY A 18 13.09 3.83 0.01
C GLY A 18 11.67 3.42 -0.42
N CYS A 19 11.07 2.47 0.31
CA CYS A 19 9.72 1.98 0.01
C CYS A 19 8.70 3.13 0.14
N THR A 20 8.33 3.73 -0.99
CA THR A 20 7.30 4.79 -1.06
C THR A 20 5.87 4.25 -1.07
N THR A 21 5.71 2.93 -1.03
CA THR A 21 4.42 2.24 -0.99
C THR A 21 4.02 1.94 0.44
N ALA A 22 2.92 2.54 0.90
CA ALA A 22 2.26 2.12 2.13
C ALA A 22 1.37 0.91 1.86
N GLY A 23 1.28 0.00 2.84
CA GLY A 23 0.44 -1.20 2.74
C GLY A 23 -1.04 -0.88 2.47
N PRO A 24 -1.82 -1.87 1.99
CA PRO A 24 -3.20 -1.65 1.58
C PRO A 24 -4.08 -1.23 2.77
N TYR A 25 -4.84 -0.15 2.59
CA TYR A 25 -5.81 0.36 3.55
C TYR A 25 -7.22 0.23 2.99
N VAL A 26 -8.21 0.15 3.86
CA VAL A 26 -9.62 0.05 3.46
C VAL A 26 -10.09 1.39 2.91
N THR A 27 -10.51 1.41 1.65
CA THR A 27 -11.07 2.60 0.99
C THR A 27 -12.59 2.60 0.99
N ASN A 28 -13.19 1.40 0.92
CA ASN A 28 -14.64 1.27 0.87
C ASN A 28 -15.12 0.00 1.58
N ILE A 29 -16.28 0.10 2.23
CA ILE A 29 -17.04 -1.00 2.80
C ILE A 29 -18.49 -0.83 2.33
N SER A 30 -18.99 -1.76 1.53
CA SER A 30 -20.37 -1.75 1.05
C SER A 30 -21.04 -3.10 1.32
N SER A 31 -22.37 -3.10 1.43
CA SER A 31 -23.12 -4.36 1.50
C SER A 31 -23.10 -5.06 0.15
N ASP A 32 -23.03 -6.40 0.16
CA ASP A 32 -23.20 -7.23 -1.04
C ASP A 32 -24.67 -7.58 -1.35
N GLY A 33 -25.61 -7.15 -0.50
CA GLY A 33 -27.05 -7.45 -0.62
C GLY A 33 -27.47 -8.85 -0.15
N ALA A 34 -26.55 -9.67 0.36
CA ALA A 34 -26.76 -11.08 0.69
C ALA A 34 -26.09 -11.52 2.02
N ASN A 35 -26.17 -10.67 3.06
CA ASN A 35 -25.51 -10.86 4.37
C ASN A 35 -23.97 -10.96 4.29
N GLY A 36 -23.37 -10.23 3.35
CA GLY A 36 -21.94 -10.03 3.27
C GLY A 36 -21.57 -8.56 3.07
N LEU A 37 -20.27 -8.33 3.05
CA LEU A 37 -19.63 -7.04 2.83
C LEU A 37 -18.63 -7.15 1.70
N ASN A 38 -18.66 -6.21 0.77
CA ASN A 38 -17.58 -5.97 -0.16
C ASN A 38 -16.62 -4.95 0.46
N ILE A 39 -15.36 -5.34 0.63
CA ILE A 39 -14.30 -4.48 1.17
C ILE A 39 -13.29 -4.19 0.08
N GLU A 40 -13.20 -2.93 -0.29
CA GLU A 40 -12.17 -2.42 -1.19
C GLU A 40 -10.96 -1.96 -0.38
N LYS A 41 -9.78 -2.37 -0.83
CA LYS A 41 -8.50 -1.95 -0.25
C LYS A 41 -7.62 -1.43 -1.37
N CYS A 42 -7.02 -0.26 -1.18
CA CYS A 42 -6.07 0.31 -2.13
C CYS A 42 -4.73 0.55 -1.44
N LYS A 43 -3.66 0.63 -2.23
CA LYS A 43 -2.34 1.06 -1.75
C LYS A 43 -2.17 2.55 -1.98
N VAL A 44 -1.33 3.15 -1.17
CA VAL A 44 -0.82 4.51 -1.41
C VAL A 44 0.61 4.42 -1.87
N GLU A 45 0.93 5.13 -2.94
CA GLU A 45 2.26 5.21 -3.51
C GLU A 45 2.70 6.67 -3.58
N LEU A 46 3.79 7.00 -2.90
CA LEU A 46 4.45 8.29 -3.09
C LEU A 46 5.30 8.24 -4.36
N ASN A 47 4.92 9.02 -5.36
CA ASN A 47 5.77 9.28 -6.51
C ASN A 47 6.79 10.36 -6.13
N ALA A 48 7.96 9.93 -5.65
CA ALA A 48 9.01 10.84 -5.19
C ALA A 48 9.57 11.76 -6.30
N PHE A 49 9.44 11.38 -7.58
CA PHE A 49 9.88 12.21 -8.70
C PHE A 49 8.93 13.39 -8.95
N LEU A 50 7.62 13.12 -8.91
CA LEU A 50 6.59 14.13 -9.12
C LEU A 50 6.17 14.84 -7.83
N GLY A 51 6.59 14.34 -6.66
CA GLY A 51 6.21 14.88 -5.35
C GLY A 51 4.74 14.68 -5.02
N VAL A 52 4.06 13.73 -5.68
CA VAL A 52 2.62 13.49 -5.51
C VAL A 52 2.34 12.15 -4.86
N VAL A 53 1.26 12.10 -4.09
CA VAL A 53 0.73 10.87 -3.51
C VAL A 53 -0.35 10.34 -4.44
N ASN A 54 -0.22 9.09 -4.85
CA ASN A 54 -1.19 8.40 -5.68
C ASN A 54 -1.87 7.28 -4.91
N THR A 55 -3.15 7.07 -5.18
CA THR A 55 -3.90 5.89 -4.71
C THR A 55 -4.06 4.93 -5.89
N GLY A 56 -3.66 3.68 -5.71
CA GLY A 56 -3.64 2.67 -6.76
C GLY A 56 -3.67 1.26 -6.22
N ASP A 57 -3.55 0.26 -7.10
CA ASP A 57 -3.53 -1.17 -6.71
C ASP A 57 -4.71 -1.56 -5.80
N CYS A 58 -5.92 -1.19 -6.24
CA CYS A 58 -7.14 -1.51 -5.52
C CYS A 58 -7.55 -2.97 -5.72
N SER A 59 -7.91 -3.65 -4.62
CA SER A 59 -8.44 -5.00 -4.60
C SER A 59 -9.72 -5.05 -3.79
N SER A 60 -10.75 -5.69 -4.35
CA SER A 60 -12.03 -5.92 -3.70
C SER A 60 -12.10 -7.35 -3.17
N SER A 61 -12.60 -7.50 -1.95
CA SER A 61 -12.82 -8.80 -1.33
C SER A 61 -14.22 -8.88 -0.73
N SER A 62 -14.95 -9.96 -1.02
CA SER A 62 -16.25 -10.24 -0.41
C SER A 62 -16.08 -11.06 0.88
N LEU A 63 -16.70 -10.61 1.96
CA LEU A 63 -16.74 -11.29 3.25
C LEU A 63 -18.18 -11.70 3.57
N LYS A 64 -18.42 -12.97 3.91
CA LYS A 64 -19.72 -13.39 4.47
C LYS A 64 -19.76 -13.15 5.96
N LEU A 65 -20.84 -12.55 6.45
CA LEU A 65 -21.05 -12.37 7.87
C LEU A 65 -21.73 -13.63 8.42
N THR A 66 -21.03 -14.29 9.33
CA THR A 66 -21.62 -15.33 10.18
C THR A 66 -21.89 -14.71 11.53
N ASN A 67 -23.07 -14.98 12.10
CA ASN A 67 -23.39 -14.55 13.45
C ASN A 67 -22.42 -15.24 14.42
N PRO A 68 -21.67 -14.52 15.26
CA PRO A 68 -20.90 -15.17 16.31
C PRO A 68 -21.88 -15.89 17.24
N THR A 69 -21.83 -17.22 17.26
CA THR A 69 -22.57 -18.02 18.24
C THR A 69 -22.07 -17.60 19.62
N ARG A 70 -22.91 -16.88 20.36
CA ARG A 70 -22.66 -16.47 21.73
C ARG A 70 -22.69 -17.66 22.68
#